data_AF-A0A349S2Y8-F1
#
_entry.id   AF-A0A349S2Y8-F1
#
_cell.length_a   1.000
_cell.length_b   1.000
_cell.length_c   1.000
_cell.angle_alpha   90.00
_cell.angle_beta   90.00
_cell.angle_gamma   90.00
#
_symmetry.space_group_name_H-M   'P 1'
#
loop_
_entity.id
_entity.type
_entity.pdbx_description
1 polymer ?
#
loop_
_entity_poly.entity_id
_entity_poly.type
_entity_poly.pdbx_seq_one_letter_code
_entity_poly.pdbx_strand_id
1 'polypeptide(L)'
;LPAKIYHTLRVVHPVFNHQYGFDKFNSIILAGGARQLGKQLSQTGDKSLIDGLLVNGTAKAVAFIGQQSRRIQSGYLYHYAFAMIIGLWLLLTFFVD
;
A
#
# COMPACT_ATOMS: atom_id res chain seq x y z
N LEU A 1 37.61 -50.52 -15.25
CA LEU A 1 36.74 -51.26 -14.30
C LEU A 1 35.91 -50.40 -13.31
N PRO A 2 36.01 -49.05 -13.19
CA PRO A 2 35.11 -48.29 -12.30
C PRO A 2 33.77 -47.90 -12.95
N ALA A 3 33.69 -47.81 -14.28
CA ALA A 3 32.48 -47.33 -14.99
C ALA A 3 31.24 -48.26 -14.89
N LYS A 4 31.42 -49.58 -14.70
CA LYS A 4 30.29 -50.53 -14.62
C LYS A 4 29.55 -50.45 -13.28
N ILE A 5 30.22 -50.05 -12.20
CA ILE A 5 29.59 -49.93 -10.86
C ILE A 5 28.68 -48.69 -10.81
N TYR A 6 29.07 -47.60 -11.48
CA TYR A 6 28.26 -46.38 -11.59
C TYR A 6 26.93 -46.59 -12.33
N HIS A 7 26.88 -47.52 -13.29
CA HIS A 7 25.64 -47.79 -14.05
C HIS A 7 24.63 -48.64 -13.28
N THR A 8 25.06 -49.53 -12.39
CA THR A 8 24.16 -50.36 -11.57
C THR A 8 23.59 -49.59 -10.37
N LEU A 9 24.33 -48.63 -9.82
CA LEU A 9 23.90 -47.82 -8.66
C LEU A 9 23.24 -46.48 -9.05
N ARG A 10 23.01 -46.24 -10.35
CA ARG A 10 22.49 -44.96 -10.88
C ARG A 10 21.11 -44.56 -10.34
N VAL A 11 20.33 -45.53 -9.86
CA VAL A 11 19.00 -45.32 -9.26
C VAL A 11 19.08 -44.93 -7.79
N VAL A 12 20.10 -45.41 -7.06
CA VAL A 12 20.24 -45.18 -5.60
C VAL A 12 21.07 -43.93 -5.30
N HIS A 13 22.02 -43.58 -6.18
CA HIS A 13 22.86 -42.39 -6.06
C HIS A 13 22.10 -41.05 -5.89
N PRO A 14 20.99 -40.77 -6.62
CA PRO A 14 20.26 -39.52 -6.42
C PRO A 14 19.51 -39.44 -5.09
N VAL A 15 19.20 -40.56 -4.43
CA VAL A 15 18.49 -40.58 -3.15
C VAL A 15 19.40 -40.12 -2.00
N PHE A 16 20.66 -40.56 -2.02
CA PHE A 16 21.68 -40.13 -1.06
C PHE A 16 22.12 -38.68 -1.27
N ASN A 17 22.26 -38.23 -2.53
CA ASN A 17 22.66 -36.86 -2.85
C ASN A 17 21.56 -35.81 -2.60
N HIS A 18 20.28 -36.20 -2.61
CA HIS A 18 19.16 -35.30 -2.30
C HIS A 18 18.74 -35.36 -0.82
N GLN A 19 19.60 -35.84 0.09
CA GLN A 19 19.30 -36.01 1.51
C GLN A 19 17.88 -36.57 1.74
N TYR A 20 17.56 -37.71 1.11
CA TYR A 20 16.24 -38.37 1.25
C TYR A 20 15.01 -37.50 0.89
N GLY A 21 15.18 -36.42 0.12
CA GLY A 21 14.09 -35.55 -0.32
C GLY A 21 13.65 -34.51 0.72
N PHE A 22 14.27 -34.46 1.90
CA PHE A 22 13.95 -33.49 2.94
C PHE A 22 14.23 -32.05 2.52
N ASP A 23 15.29 -31.80 1.77
CA ASP A 23 15.61 -30.46 1.24
C ASP A 23 14.54 -29.94 0.26
N LYS A 24 14.02 -30.83 -0.59
CA LYS A 24 12.92 -30.48 -1.52
C LYS A 24 11.61 -30.27 -0.80
N PHE A 25 11.30 -31.09 0.20
CA PHE A 25 10.08 -30.95 1.00
C PHE A 25 10.07 -29.64 1.79
N ASN A 26 11.18 -29.34 2.47
CA ASN A 26 11.36 -28.11 3.25
C ASN A 26 11.30 -26.87 2.35
N SER A 27 12.01 -26.86 1.23
CA SER A 27 11.99 -25.72 0.31
C SER A 27 10.62 -25.48 -0.34
N ILE A 28 9.86 -26.52 -0.67
CA ILE A 28 8.54 -26.34 -1.29
C ILE A 28 7.50 -25.90 -0.26
N ILE A 29 7.47 -26.53 0.91
CA ILE A 29 6.40 -26.31 1.89
C ILE A 29 6.72 -25.14 2.81
N LEU A 30 7.90 -25.11 3.41
CA LEU A 30 8.28 -24.05 4.34
C LEU A 30 8.70 -22.80 3.58
N ALA A 31 9.61 -22.89 2.60
CA ALA A 31 10.04 -21.69 1.88
C ALA A 31 8.97 -21.16 0.91
N GLY A 32 8.23 -22.05 0.23
CA GLY A 32 7.08 -21.66 -0.61
C GLY A 32 5.94 -21.07 0.21
N GLY A 33 5.53 -21.76 1.28
CA GLY A 33 4.46 -21.32 2.18
C GLY A 33 4.79 -20.01 2.90
N ALA A 34 6.00 -19.87 3.45
CA ALA A 34 6.41 -18.64 4.13
C ALA A 34 6.49 -17.44 3.18
N ARG A 35 6.94 -17.63 1.93
CA ARG A 35 6.96 -16.54 0.94
C ARG A 35 5.56 -16.12 0.54
N GLN A 36 4.63 -17.05 0.37
CA GLN A 36 3.27 -16.73 -0.05
C GLN A 36 2.48 -16.06 1.07
N LEU A 37 2.62 -16.55 2.31
CA LEU A 37 2.04 -15.93 3.50
C LEU A 37 2.63 -14.54 3.77
N GLY A 38 3.96 -14.40 3.70
CA GLY A 38 4.62 -13.10 3.88
C GLY A 38 4.19 -12.09 2.82
N LYS A 39 4.04 -12.53 1.56
CA LYS A 39 3.56 -11.69 0.47
C LYS A 39 2.10 -11.27 0.66
N GLN A 40 1.22 -12.17 1.10
CA GLN A 40 -0.18 -11.82 1.39
C GLN A 40 -0.30 -10.89 2.59
N LEU A 41 0.44 -11.13 3.67
CA LEU A 41 0.43 -10.29 4.86
C LEU A 41 0.98 -8.88 4.58
N SER A 42 2.12 -8.76 3.88
CA SER A 42 2.65 -7.45 3.48
C SER A 42 1.71 -6.74 2.50
N GLN A 43 1.25 -7.40 1.45
CA GLN A 43 0.39 -6.73 0.46
C GLN A 43 -0.95 -6.29 1.04
N THR A 44 -1.54 -7.09 1.93
CA THR A 44 -2.82 -6.75 2.56
C THR A 44 -2.60 -5.70 3.65
N GLY A 45 -1.58 -5.84 4.48
CA GLY A 45 -1.26 -4.91 5.56
C GLY A 45 -0.87 -3.54 5.02
N ASP A 46 0.11 -3.49 4.10
CA ASP A 46 0.64 -2.23 3.57
C ASP A 46 -0.41 -1.51 2.73
N LYS A 47 -1.14 -2.20 1.83
CA LYS A 47 -2.22 -1.55 1.07
C LYS A 47 -3.38 -1.16 1.97
N SER A 48 -3.79 -1.98 2.93
CA SER A 48 -4.95 -1.63 3.76
C SER A 48 -4.65 -0.46 4.70
N LEU A 49 -3.44 -0.39 5.26
CA LEU A 49 -3.04 0.70 6.15
C LEU A 49 -2.71 1.97 5.35
N ILE A 50 -1.93 1.87 4.28
CA ILE A 50 -1.49 3.06 3.55
C ILE A 50 -2.60 3.57 2.61
N ASP A 51 -3.13 2.73 1.72
CA ASP A 51 -4.17 3.18 0.79
C ASP A 51 -5.52 3.38 1.49
N GLY A 52 -5.86 2.51 2.45
CA GLY A 52 -7.15 2.58 3.14
C GLY A 52 -7.24 3.74 4.15
N LEU A 53 -6.19 3.90 4.96
CA LEU A 53 -6.21 4.80 6.12
C LEU A 53 -5.68 6.19 5.75
N LEU A 54 -4.55 6.27 5.04
CA LEU A 54 -3.96 7.56 4.67
C LEU A 54 -4.56 8.12 3.39
N VAL A 55 -4.56 7.37 2.28
CA VAL A 55 -4.99 7.92 0.98
C VAL A 55 -6.50 8.11 0.94
N ASN A 56 -7.29 7.07 1.23
CA ASN A 56 -8.75 7.18 1.24
C ASN A 56 -9.28 8.07 2.37
N GLY A 57 -8.63 8.07 3.54
CA GLY A 57 -9.00 8.94 4.66
C GLY A 57 -8.82 10.42 4.31
N THR A 58 -7.66 10.79 3.77
CA THR A 58 -7.39 12.18 3.35
C THR A 58 -8.26 12.61 2.17
N ALA A 59 -8.44 11.74 1.16
CA ALA A 59 -9.32 12.04 0.03
C ALA A 59 -10.78 12.29 0.47
N LYS A 60 -11.30 11.47 1.38
CA LYS A 60 -12.64 11.67 1.96
C LYS A 60 -12.74 12.95 2.78
N ALA A 61 -11.72 13.27 3.57
CA ALA A 61 -11.69 14.50 4.36
C ALA A 61 -11.69 15.75 3.47
N VAL A 62 -10.86 15.78 2.43
CA VAL A 62 -10.82 16.87 1.45
C VAL A 62 -12.13 16.98 0.69
N ALA A 63 -12.71 15.86 0.25
CA ALA A 63 -14.00 15.84 -0.42
C ALA A 63 -15.14 16.35 0.49
N PHE A 64 -15.13 15.96 1.77
CA PHE A 64 -16.09 16.44 2.76
C PHE A 64 -15.97 17.96 2.96
N ILE A 65 -14.75 18.47 3.19
CA ILE A 65 -14.51 19.92 3.33
C ILE A 65 -14.94 20.66 2.07
N GLY A 66 -14.64 20.12 0.89
CA GLY A 66 -15.06 20.69 -0.39
C GLY A 66 -16.59 20.76 -0.53
N GLN A 67 -17.31 19.72 -0.14
CA GLN A 67 -18.78 19.72 -0.15
C GLN A 67 -19.36 20.74 0.85
N GLN A 68 -18.79 20.85 2.04
CA GLN A 68 -19.23 21.82 3.04
C GLN A 68 -18.93 23.26 2.58
N SER A 69 -17.76 23.51 2.00
CA SER A 69 -17.38 24.80 1.43
C SER A 69 -18.33 25.24 0.31
N ARG A 70 -18.77 24.31 -0.55
CA ARG A 70 -19.79 24.59 -1.58
C ARG A 70 -21.13 25.04 -0.99
N ARG A 71 -21.52 24.58 0.21
CA ARG A 71 -22.76 25.02 0.88
C ARG A 71 -22.66 26.44 1.42
N ILE A 72 -21.45 26.93 1.71
CA ILE A 72 -21.21 28.31 2.16
C ILE A 72 -21.43 29.31 1.01
N GLN A 73 -21.29 28.85 -0.25
CA GLN A 73 -21.70 29.64 -1.42
C GLN A 73 -23.23 29.72 -1.47
N SER A 74 -23.82 30.64 -0.72
CA SER A 74 -25.27 30.85 -0.58
C SER A 74 -25.96 31.38 -1.83
N GLY A 75 -25.18 31.78 -2.86
CA GLY A 75 -25.69 32.30 -4.14
C GLY A 75 -26.24 33.73 -4.06
N TYR A 76 -26.40 34.29 -2.86
CA TYR A 76 -26.89 35.66 -2.68
C TYR A 76 -25.79 36.68 -2.91
N LEU A 77 -26.05 37.63 -3.82
CA LEU A 77 -25.11 38.70 -4.18
C LEU A 77 -24.65 39.55 -2.98
N TYR A 78 -25.52 39.70 -1.98
CA TYR A 78 -25.20 40.43 -0.74
C TYR A 78 -24.04 39.82 0.05
N HIS A 79 -23.93 38.49 0.11
CA HIS A 79 -22.82 37.84 0.83
C HIS A 79 -21.47 38.12 0.15
N TYR A 80 -21.45 38.15 -1.18
CA TYR A 80 -20.26 38.50 -1.95
C TYR A 80 -19.89 39.97 -1.77
N ALA A 81 -20.87 40.89 -1.86
CA ALA A 81 -20.63 42.31 -1.64
C ALA A 81 -20.08 42.60 -0.24
N PHE A 82 -20.62 41.95 0.78
CA PHE A 82 -20.14 42.07 2.16
C PHE A 82 -18.71 41.55 2.33
N ALA A 83 -18.40 40.37 1.76
CA ALA A 83 -17.04 39.81 1.79
C ALA A 83 -16.02 40.71 1.09
N MET A 84 -16.38 41.36 -0.02
CA MET A 84 -15.51 42.31 -0.71
C MET A 84 -15.21 43.55 0.13
N ILE A 85 -16.22 44.13 0.78
CA ILE A 85 -16.05 45.31 1.64
C ILE A 85 -15.12 44.97 2.81
N ILE A 86 -15.35 43.85 3.50
CA ILE A 86 -14.49 43.41 4.61
C ILE A 86 -13.07 43.12 4.11
N GLY A 87 -12.92 42.45 2.97
CA GLY A 87 -11.61 42.15 2.40
C GLY A 87 -10.81 43.41 2.07
N LEU A 88 -11.45 44.40 1.45
CA LEU A 88 -10.81 45.69 1.16
C LEU A 88 -10.43 46.43 2.46
N TRP A 89 -11.34 46.46 3.44
CA TRP A 89 -11.08 47.10 4.72
C TRP A 89 -9.90 46.46 5.45
N LEU A 90 -9.85 45.12 5.54
CA LEU A 90 -8.73 44.40 6.14
C LEU A 90 -7.41 44.66 5.42
N LEU A 91 -7.42 44.66 4.07
CA LEU A 91 -6.23 44.89 3.27
C LEU A 91 -5.73 46.32 3.47
N LEU A 92 -6.63 47.30 3.49
CA LEU A 92 -6.27 48.70 3.77
C LEU A 92 -5.68 48.87 5.17
N THR A 93 -6.32 48.32 6.21
CA THR A 93 -5.81 48.38 7.58
C THR A 93 -4.43 47.72 7.70
N PHE A 94 -4.24 46.52 7.15
CA PHE A 94 -2.95 45.82 7.24
C PHE A 94 -1.81 46.50 6.47
N PHE A 95 -2.12 47.28 5.43
CA PHE A 95 -1.11 47.91 4.57
C PHE A 95 -0.82 49.38 4.94
N VAL A 96 -1.77 50.05 5.59
CA VAL A 96 -1.65 51.45 6.02
C VAL A 96 -0.99 51.57 7.40
N ASP A 97 -1.14 50.57 8.27
CA ASP A 97 -0.44 50.45 9.54
C ASP A 97 0.94 49.78 9.38
#